data_AF-A0A2P1PYN1-F1
#
_entry.id   AF-A0A2P1PYN1-F1
#
_cell.length_a   1.000
_cell.length_b   1.000
_cell.length_c   1.000
_cell.angle_alpha   90.00
_cell.angle_beta   90.00
_cell.angle_gamma   90.00
#
_symmetry.space_group_name_H-M   'P 1'
#
loop_
_entity.id
_entity.type
_entity.pdbx_description
1 polymer ?
#
loop_
_entity_poly.entity_id
_entity_poly.type
_entity_poly.pdbx_seq_one_letter_code
_entity_poly.pdbx_strand_id
1 'polypeptide(L)'
;MLANLALANLITNTNLSQQNAIATQQAMNELQISVTGKVVQMLTTLGPLEARSAVDVLTNNELAQTIADLKATIAAFGNRGDSATDAAS
;
A
#
# COMPACT_ATOMS: atom_id res chain seq x y z
N MET A 1 41.86 41.77 -17.58
CA MET A 1 42.02 40.51 -16.80
C MET A 1 40.80 40.16 -15.96
N LEU A 2 40.11 41.13 -15.32
CA LEU A 2 38.89 40.86 -14.52
C LEU A 2 37.73 40.27 -15.35
N ALA A 3 37.57 40.70 -16.60
CA ALA A 3 36.55 40.16 -17.50
C ALA A 3 36.74 38.66 -17.80
N ASN A 4 37.99 38.19 -17.92
CA ASN A 4 38.28 36.76 -18.14
C ASN A 4 38.01 35.92 -16.90
N LEU A 5 38.26 36.46 -15.70
CA LEU A 5 37.94 35.78 -14.45
C LEU A 5 36.42 35.71 -14.23
N ALA A 6 35.69 36.79 -14.53
CA ALA A 6 34.24 36.82 -14.47
C ALA A 6 33.60 35.85 -15.48
N LEU A 7 34.13 35.80 -16.71
CA LEU A 7 33.70 34.85 -17.72
C LEU A 7 34.02 33.40 -17.32
N ALA A 8 35.21 33.14 -16.77
CA ALA A 8 35.58 31.82 -16.27
C ALA A 8 34.68 31.36 -15.12
N ASN A 9 34.32 32.26 -14.19
CA ASN A 9 33.37 31.97 -13.12
C ASN A 9 31.96 31.70 -13.66
N LEU A 10 31.51 32.45 -14.66
CA LEU A 10 30.20 32.23 -15.31
C LEU A 10 30.14 30.87 -16.00
N ILE A 11 31.19 30.51 -16.75
CA ILE A 11 31.30 29.20 -17.41
C ILE A 11 31.33 28.08 -16.35
N THR A 12 32.11 28.25 -15.28
CA THR A 12 32.20 27.26 -14.19
C THR A 12 30.85 27.05 -13.52
N ASN A 13 30.14 28.12 -13.16
CA ASN A 13 28.81 28.03 -12.57
C ASN A 13 27.78 27.41 -13.53
N THR A 14 27.86 27.75 -14.81
CA THR A 14 26.98 27.19 -15.84
C THR A 14 27.22 25.68 -15.99
N ASN A 15 28.48 25.25 -16.02
CA ASN A 15 28.85 23.84 -16.08
C ASN A 15 28.42 23.08 -14.83
N LEU A 16 28.54 23.68 -13.64
CA LEU A 16 28.08 23.06 -12.40
C LEU A 16 26.56 22.90 -12.38
N SER A 17 25.82 23.92 -12.85
CA SER A 17 24.36 23.86 -12.98
C SER A 17 23.92 22.77 -13.96
N GLN A 18 24.61 22.64 -15.11
CA GLN A 18 24.32 21.58 -16.08
C GLN A 18 24.63 20.19 -15.51
N GLN A 19 25.75 20.01 -14.83
CA GLN A 19 26.10 18.75 -14.17
C GLN A 19 25.09 18.36 -13.09
N ASN A 20 24.61 19.32 -12.30
CA ASN A 20 23.55 19.07 -11.31
C ASN A 20 22.23 18.66 -11.96
N ALA A 21 21.85 19.29 -13.08
CA ALA A 21 20.66 18.90 -13.83
C ALA A 21 20.78 17.46 -14.38
N ILE A 22 21.94 17.10 -14.93
CA ILE A 22 22.21 15.74 -15.43
C ILE A 22 22.19 14.72 -14.29
N ALA A 23 22.86 15.00 -13.17
CA ALA A 23 22.89 14.12 -12.02
C ALA A 23 21.49 13.89 -11.44
N THR A 24 20.67 14.95 -11.37
CA THR A 24 19.27 14.86 -10.93
C THR A 24 18.44 14.01 -11.91
N GLN A 25 18.64 14.19 -13.22
CA GLN A 25 17.96 13.39 -14.24
C GLN A 25 18.33 11.90 -14.14
N GLN A 26 19.61 11.60 -13.91
CA GLN A 26 20.09 10.23 -13.73
C GLN A 26 19.48 9.57 -12.50
N ALA A 27 19.49 10.26 -11.35
CA ALA A 27 18.87 9.78 -10.11
C ALA A 27 17.37 9.50 -10.28
N MET A 28 16.66 10.36 -11.02
CA MET A 28 15.24 10.17 -11.34
C MET A 28 15.01 8.95 -12.24
N ASN A 29 15.84 8.73 -13.24
CA ASN A 29 15.73 7.56 -14.12
C ASN A 29 15.98 6.26 -13.35
N GLU A 30 16.99 6.22 -12.48
CA GLU A 30 17.27 5.07 -11.62
C GLU A 30 16.10 4.77 -10.67
N LEU A 31 15.51 5.80 -10.06
CA LEU A 31 14.33 5.65 -9.22
C LEU A 31 13.14 5.07 -10.00
N GLN A 32 12.87 5.57 -11.20
CA GLN A 32 11.78 5.06 -12.04
C GLN A 32 11.93 3.58 -12.36
N ILE A 33 13.16 3.14 -12.70
CA ILE A 33 13.46 1.73 -12.97
C ILE A 33 13.26 0.89 -11.71
N SER A 34 13.77 1.35 -10.56
CA SER A 34 13.64 0.64 -9.29
C SER A 34 12.18 0.48 -8.86
N VAL A 35 11.39 1.55 -8.93
CA VAL A 35 9.96 1.52 -8.59
C VAL A 35 9.20 0.57 -9.52
N THR A 36 9.44 0.66 -10.82
CA THR A 36 8.79 -0.22 -11.81
C THR A 36 9.17 -1.68 -11.55
N GLY A 37 10.46 -1.97 -11.33
CA GLY A 37 10.93 -3.30 -10.99
C GLY A 37 10.29 -3.84 -9.71
N LYS A 38 10.15 -2.99 -8.67
CA LYS A 38 9.49 -3.36 -7.41
C LYS A 38 8.00 -3.62 -7.58
N VAL A 39 7.31 -2.85 -8.42
CA VAL A 39 5.89 -3.06 -8.75
C VAL A 39 5.71 -4.37 -9.52
N VAL A 40 6.55 -4.62 -10.52
CA VAL A 40 6.55 -5.88 -11.27
C VAL A 40 6.83 -7.06 -10.34
N GLN A 41 7.82 -6.93 -9.45
CA GLN A 41 8.09 -7.94 -8.43
C GLN A 41 6.85 -8.16 -7.55
N MET A 42 6.21 -7.12 -7.01
CA MET A 42 4.99 -7.30 -6.21
C MET A 42 3.88 -8.02 -6.98
N LEU A 43 3.67 -7.70 -8.26
CA LEU A 43 2.68 -8.38 -9.10
C LEU A 43 3.04 -9.85 -9.36
N THR A 44 4.32 -10.18 -9.56
CA THR A 44 4.77 -11.56 -9.82
C THR A 44 4.89 -12.39 -8.54
N THR A 45 5.13 -11.76 -7.40
CA THR A 45 5.16 -12.44 -6.08
C THR A 45 3.79 -12.53 -5.43
N LEU A 46 2.76 -11.82 -5.93
CA LEU A 46 1.37 -12.05 -5.55
C LEU A 46 0.99 -13.46 -6.02
N GLY A 47 1.08 -14.43 -5.11
CA GLY A 47 0.76 -15.81 -5.41
C GLY A 47 -0.72 -15.99 -5.72
N PRO A 48 -1.12 -17.03 -6.48
CA PRO A 48 -2.52 -17.32 -6.75
C PRO A 48 -3.37 -17.49 -5.47
N LEU A 49 -2.73 -17.77 -4.34
CA LEU A 49 -3.40 -17.91 -3.04
C LEU A 49 -3.81 -16.56 -2.42
N GLU A 50 -3.00 -15.50 -2.54
CA GLU A 50 -3.33 -14.16 -2.03
C GLU A 50 -4.36 -13.47 -2.94
N ALA A 51 -4.23 -13.64 -4.26
CA ALA A 51 -5.22 -13.15 -5.21
C ALA A 51 -6.59 -13.82 -5.04
N ARG A 52 -6.64 -15.14 -4.80
CA ARG A 52 -7.91 -15.83 -4.48
C ARG A 52 -8.44 -15.44 -3.11
N SER A 53 -7.59 -15.33 -2.08
CA SER A 53 -8.00 -14.89 -0.74
C SER A 53 -8.65 -13.50 -0.75
N ALA A 54 -8.07 -12.53 -1.49
CA ALA A 54 -8.65 -11.20 -1.64
C ALA A 54 -10.02 -11.26 -2.34
N VAL A 55 -10.16 -12.06 -3.40
CA VAL A 55 -11.45 -12.21 -4.11
C VAL A 55 -12.48 -12.95 -3.23
N ASP A 56 -12.10 -14.02 -2.55
CA ASP A 56 -12.99 -14.78 -1.65
C ASP A 56 -13.48 -13.90 -0.49
N VAL A 57 -12.63 -13.07 0.12
CA VAL A 57 -13.05 -12.11 1.17
C VAL A 57 -13.99 -11.03 0.63
N LEU A 58 -13.76 -10.53 -0.59
CA LEU A 58 -14.57 -9.47 -1.19
C LEU A 58 -15.89 -9.97 -1.81
N THR A 59 -16.02 -11.27 -2.10
CA THR A 59 -17.17 -11.82 -2.84
C THR A 59 -17.95 -12.91 -2.10
N ASN A 60 -17.40 -13.58 -1.09
CA ASN A 60 -18.13 -14.64 -0.41
C ASN A 60 -19.09 -14.10 0.65
N ASN A 61 -20.33 -14.55 0.54
CA ASN A 61 -21.36 -14.48 1.57
C ASN A 61 -20.96 -15.23 2.86
N GLU A 62 -19.87 -15.99 2.88
CA GLU A 62 -19.40 -16.71 4.06
C GLU A 62 -19.04 -15.79 5.23
N LEU A 63 -18.48 -14.59 4.97
CA LEU A 63 -18.25 -13.63 6.05
C LEU A 63 -19.58 -13.11 6.62
N ALA A 64 -20.53 -12.79 5.74
CA ALA A 64 -21.87 -12.37 6.15
C ALA A 64 -22.61 -13.48 6.90
N GLN A 65 -22.44 -14.74 6.48
CA GLN A 65 -23.01 -15.92 7.12
C GLN A 65 -22.35 -16.21 8.47
N THR A 66 -21.01 -16.09 8.58
CA THR A 66 -20.29 -16.21 9.85
C THR A 66 -20.74 -15.14 10.85
N ILE A 67 -20.96 -13.90 10.38
CA ILE A 67 -21.50 -12.82 11.22
C ILE A 67 -22.94 -13.12 11.64
N ALA A 68 -23.77 -13.66 10.74
CA ALA A 68 -25.13 -14.07 11.05
C ALA A 68 -25.17 -15.21 12.08
N ASP A 69 -24.32 -16.22 11.93
CA ASP A 69 -24.19 -17.37 12.83
C ASP A 69 -23.67 -16.93 14.21
N LEU A 70 -22.70 -16.00 14.23
CA LEU A 70 -22.20 -15.42 15.47
C LEU A 70 -23.29 -14.61 16.18
N LYS A 71 -24.06 -13.80 15.44
CA LYS A 71 -25.20 -13.06 15.99
C LYS A 71 -26.28 -14.00 16.53
N ALA A 72 -26.60 -15.08 15.82
CA ALA A 72 -27.56 -16.08 16.27
C ALA A 72 -27.08 -16.79 17.55
N THR A 73 -25.78 -17.10 17.63
CA THR A 73 -25.17 -17.70 18.83
C THR A 73 -25.27 -16.76 20.03
N ILE A 74 -24.92 -15.48 19.86
CA ILE A 74 -25.04 -14.46 20.92
C ILE A 74 -26.50 -14.30 21.36
N ALA A 75 -27.44 -14.24 20.43
CA ALA A 75 -28.87 -14.15 20.75
C ALA A 75 -29.39 -15.38 21.51
N ALA A 76 -28.91 -16.58 21.16
CA ALA A 76 -29.26 -17.82 21.87
C ALA A 76 -28.72 -17.83 23.31
N PHE A 77 -27.55 -17.25 23.58
CA PHE A 77 -27.05 -17.06 24.93
C PHE A 77 -27.79 -15.94 25.69
N GLY A 78 -28.18 -14.86 25.01
CA GLY A 78 -29.00 -13.78 25.58
C GLY A 78 -30.39 -14.24 26.01
N ASN A 79 -31.09 -15.02 25.18
CA ASN A 79 -32.44 -15.54 25.47
C ASN A 79 -32.45 -16.64 26.55
N ARG A 80 -31.30 -17.30 26.80
CA ARG A 80 -31.18 -18.31 27.87
C ARG A 80 -31.13 -17.68 29.27
N GLY A 81 -30.81 -16.39 29.36
CA GLY A 81 -30.84 -15.64 30.61
C GLY A 81 -32.26 -15.31 31.08
N ASP A 82 -33.21 -15.16 30.15
CA ASP A 82 -34.60 -14.77 30.45
C ASP A 82 -35.46 -15.98 30.89
N SER A 83 -35.16 -17.16 30.35
CA SER A 83 -35.88 -18.41 30.63
C SER A 83 -35.51 -19.07 31.98
N ALA A 84 -34.49 -18.57 32.70
CA ALA A 84 -34.19 -18.99 34.06
C ALA A 84 -35.05 -18.25 35.12
N THR A 85 -35.61 -17.09 34.78
CA THR A 85 -36.44 -16.27 35.68
C THR A 85 -37.93 -16.65 35.63
N ASP A 86 -38.42 -17.18 34.51
CA ASP A 86 -39.82 -17.62 34.35
C ASP A 86 -40.12 -19.01 34.93
N ALA A 87 -39.10 -19.76 35.35
CA ALA A 87 -39.28 -21.08 35.99
C ALA A 87 -39.47 -20.99 37.52
N ALA A 88 -39.51 -19.78 38.09
CA ALA A 88 -39.59 -19.53 39.53
C ALA A 88 -40.83 -18.70 39.96
N SER A 89 -41.87 -18.61 39.12
CA SER A 89 -43.16 -17.97 39.45
C SER A 89 -44.32 -18.94 39.31
#